data_AF-A0A8T3N7N7-F1
#
_entry.id   AF-A0A8T3N7N7-F1
#
_cell.length_a   1.000
_cell.length_b   1.000
_cell.length_c   1.000
_cell.angle_alpha   90.00
_cell.angle_beta   90.00
_cell.angle_gamma   90.00
#
_symmetry.space_group_name_H-M   'P 1'
#
loop_
_entity.id
_entity.type
_entity.pdbx_description
1 polymer ?
#
loop_
_entity_poly.entity_id
_entity_poly.type
_entity_poly.pdbx_seq_one_letter_code
_entity_poly.pdbx_strand_id
1 'polypeptide(L)'
;MNTTSDHSSIGVLGIWITLIVLAALSIAAAYLPIGSWTWIITYPIAAMMALLIMASYMRLRSSTVIVRIFAGAGFFWLLLWFAVTLTDYLTRPHLYLT
;
A
#
# COMPACT_ATOMS: atom_id res chain seq x y z
N MET A 1 21.49 -0.88 -35.99
CA MET A 1 21.42 -0.80 -34.51
C MET A 1 20.06 -0.22 -34.17
N ASN A 2 19.08 -1.08 -33.86
CA ASN A 2 17.66 -0.72 -33.88
C ASN A 2 17.26 -0.10 -32.53
N THR A 3 17.00 1.21 -32.52
CA THR A 3 16.55 1.99 -31.36
C THR A 3 15.04 1.88 -31.19
N THR A 4 14.54 0.68 -30.84
CA THR A 4 13.11 0.45 -30.59
C THR A 4 12.68 1.11 -29.28
N SER A 5 12.19 2.34 -29.38
CA SER A 5 11.11 2.91 -28.54
C SER A 5 11.16 2.56 -27.04
N ASP A 6 12.08 3.21 -26.32
CA ASP A 6 12.18 3.22 -24.86
C ASP A 6 11.06 4.05 -24.19
N HIS A 7 9.81 3.95 -24.66
CA HIS A 7 8.70 4.78 -24.19
C HIS A 7 7.94 4.18 -23.00
N SER A 8 8.15 2.89 -22.68
CA SER A 8 7.54 2.24 -21.52
C SER A 8 8.38 2.31 -20.25
N SER A 9 9.70 2.47 -20.36
CA SER A 9 10.63 2.44 -19.23
C SER A 9 10.55 3.72 -18.39
N ILE A 10 10.35 4.86 -19.05
CA ILE A 10 10.20 6.17 -18.37
C ILE A 10 9.02 6.19 -17.39
N GLY A 11 7.92 5.50 -17.72
CA GLY A 11 6.75 5.40 -16.86
C GLY A 11 7.01 4.53 -15.63
N VAL A 12 7.70 3.40 -15.80
CA VAL A 12 8.06 2.49 -14.70
C VAL A 12 9.05 3.15 -13.75
N LEU A 13 10.03 3.90 -14.29
CA LEU A 13 11.01 4.64 -13.49
C LEU A 13 10.35 5.73 -12.64
N GLY A 14 9.36 6.46 -13.18
CA GLY A 14 8.62 7.47 -12.41
C GLY A 14 7.85 6.86 -11.22
N ILE A 15 7.22 5.71 -11.42
CA ILE A 15 6.51 4.98 -10.35
C ILE A 15 7.51 4.45 -9.33
N TRP A 16 8.64 3.92 -9.79
CA TRP A 16 9.71 3.44 -8.92
C TRP A 16 10.24 4.55 -8.00
N ILE A 17 10.54 5.72 -8.55
CA ILE A 17 10.97 6.90 -7.78
C ILE A 17 9.88 7.29 -6.77
N THR A 18 8.61 7.30 -7.18
CA THR A 18 7.48 7.61 -6.30
C THR A 18 7.41 6.64 -5.11
N LEU A 19 7.61 5.34 -5.35
CA LEU A 19 7.66 4.34 -4.29
C LEU A 19 8.85 4.54 -3.36
N ILE A 20 10.02 4.89 -3.87
CA ILE A 20 11.19 5.21 -3.04
C ILE A 20 10.92 6.43 -2.16
N VAL A 21 10.30 7.48 -2.70
CA VAL A 21 9.93 8.67 -1.93
C VAL A 21 8.94 8.31 -0.83
N LEU A 22 7.91 7.53 -1.14
CA LEU A 22 6.96 7.02 -0.13
C LEU A 22 7.67 6.17 0.92
N ALA A 23 8.64 5.34 0.53
CA ALA A 23 9.39 4.48 1.45
C ALA A 23 10.26 5.31 2.39
N ALA A 24 10.96 6.31 1.87
CA ALA A 24 11.72 7.25 2.66
C ALA A 24 10.82 8.03 3.62
N LEU A 25 9.63 8.45 3.19
CA LEU A 25 8.63 9.10 4.06
C LEU A 25 8.14 8.17 5.16
N SER A 26 7.92 6.88 4.86
CA SER A 26 7.53 5.89 5.87
C SER A 26 8.63 5.70 6.92
N ILE A 27 9.89 5.65 6.49
CA ILE A 27 11.05 5.56 7.38
C ILE A 27 11.13 6.82 8.24
N ALA A 28 11.06 8.00 7.64
CA ALA A 28 11.07 9.26 8.36
C ALA A 28 9.94 9.34 9.39
N ALA A 29 8.72 8.95 9.02
CA ALA A 29 7.58 8.90 9.92
C ALA A 29 7.77 7.93 11.09
N ALA A 30 8.50 6.82 10.90
CA ALA A 30 8.81 5.88 11.97
C ALA A 30 9.85 6.43 12.96
N TYR A 31 10.78 7.29 12.51
CA TYR A 31 11.82 7.87 13.36
C TYR A 31 11.42 9.20 14.01
N LEU A 32 10.34 9.85 13.56
CA LEU A 32 9.79 11.00 14.28
C LEU A 32 9.13 10.52 15.58
N PRO A 33 9.46 11.12 16.74
CA PRO A 33 8.79 10.81 18.01
C PRO A 33 7.40 11.48 18.07
N ILE A 34 6.50 11.09 17.16
CA ILE A 34 5.12 11.62 17.02
C ILE A 34 4.13 11.02 18.05
N GLY A 35 4.65 10.36 19.08
CA GLY A 35 3.85 9.81 20.19
C GLY A 35 2.79 8.83 19.70
N SER A 36 1.64 8.78 20.39
CA SER A 36 0.56 7.84 20.08
C SER A 36 -0.12 8.08 18.72
N TRP A 37 0.25 9.11 17.94
CA TRP A 37 -0.39 9.48 16.67
C TRP A 37 0.33 8.95 15.42
N THR A 38 1.45 8.24 15.58
CA THR A 38 2.25 7.70 14.46
C THR A 38 1.43 6.84 13.51
N TRP A 39 0.53 6.01 14.03
CA TRP A 39 -0.29 5.09 13.24
C TRP A 39 -1.20 5.80 12.21
N ILE A 40 -1.67 7.01 12.53
CA ILE A 40 -2.51 7.81 11.63
C ILE A 40 -1.75 8.23 10.37
N ILE A 41 -0.43 8.39 10.46
CA ILE A 41 0.42 8.80 9.34
C ILE A 41 0.99 7.58 8.61
N THR A 42 1.42 6.56 9.35
CA THR A 42 2.10 5.40 8.76
C THR A 42 1.14 4.49 7.98
N TYR A 43 -0.11 4.29 8.45
CA TYR A 43 -1.05 3.40 7.75
C TYR A 43 -1.50 3.93 6.37
N PRO A 44 -1.86 5.21 6.19
CA PRO A 44 -2.18 5.74 4.87
C PRO A 44 -1.00 5.68 3.89
N ILE A 45 0.23 5.93 4.36
CA ILE A 45 1.44 5.84 3.54
C ILE A 45 1.62 4.40 3.03
N ALA A 46 1.50 3.41 3.92
CA ALA A 46 1.59 2.00 3.56
C ALA A 46 0.47 1.58 2.58
N ALA A 47 -0.76 2.05 2.80
CA ALA A 47 -1.88 1.79 1.89
C ALA A 47 -1.63 2.38 0.49
N MET A 48 -1.09 3.60 0.41
CA MET A 48 -0.75 4.26 -0.86
C MET A 48 0.34 3.50 -1.63
N MET A 49 1.36 2.99 -0.95
CA MET A 49 2.38 2.11 -1.56
C MET A 49 1.74 0.86 -2.17
N ALA A 50 0.88 0.18 -1.42
CA ALA A 50 0.22 -1.03 -1.88
C ALA A 50 -0.65 -0.76 -3.13
N LEU A 51 -1.41 0.34 -3.13
CA LEU A 51 -2.20 0.76 -4.28
C LEU A 51 -1.34 1.08 -5.51
N LEU A 52 -0.24 1.81 -5.32
CA LEU A 52 0.71 2.14 -6.40
C LEU A 52 1.33 0.87 -7.00
N ILE A 53 1.75 -0.09 -6.17
CA ILE A 53 2.31 -1.36 -6.62
C ILE A 53 1.25 -2.16 -7.39
N MET A 54 0.04 -2.28 -6.85
CA MET A 54 -1.05 -3.04 -7.48
C MET A 54 -1.48 -2.42 -8.81
N ALA A 55 -1.57 -1.10 -8.90
CA ALA A 55 -1.97 -0.41 -10.12
C ALA A 55 -0.88 -0.45 -11.21
N SER A 56 0.39 -0.43 -10.81
CA SER A 56 1.52 -0.17 -11.73
C SER A 56 2.32 -1.41 -12.09
N TYR A 57 2.66 -2.25 -11.11
CA TYR A 57 3.61 -3.35 -11.29
C TYR A 57 2.95 -4.71 -11.53
N MET A 58 1.72 -4.92 -11.07
CA MET A 58 1.01 -6.20 -11.27
C MET A 58 0.52 -6.43 -12.71
N ARG A 59 0.92 -5.59 -13.68
CA ARG A 59 0.48 -5.67 -15.09
C ARG A 59 -1.05 -5.80 -15.23
N LEU A 60 -1.82 -5.29 -14.25
CA LEU A 60 -3.27 -5.39 -14.21
C LEU A 60 -3.95 -4.77 -15.44
N ARG A 61 -3.24 -3.85 -16.11
CA ARG A 61 -3.68 -3.19 -17.34
C ARG A 61 -3.50 -4.04 -18.61
N SER A 62 -2.60 -5.03 -18.58
CA SER A 62 -2.32 -5.96 -19.68
C SER A 62 -2.90 -7.36 -19.45
N SER A 63 -3.38 -7.65 -18.24
CA SER A 63 -3.95 -8.95 -17.89
C SER A 63 -5.43 -9.06 -18.27
N THR A 64 -5.89 -10.28 -18.49
CA THR A 64 -7.31 -10.58 -18.71
C THR A 64 -8.19 -10.06 -17.57
N VAL A 65 -9.45 -9.74 -17.89
CA VAL A 65 -10.45 -9.19 -16.93
C VAL A 65 -10.57 -10.06 -15.68
N ILE A 66 -10.44 -11.39 -15.83
CA ILE A 66 -10.48 -12.35 -14.72
C ILE A 66 -9.41 -12.04 -13.65
N VAL A 67 -8.18 -11.69 -14.07
CA VAL A 67 -7.06 -11.39 -13.16
C VAL A 67 -7.33 -10.11 -12.37
N ARG A 68 -7.96 -9.11 -13.01
CA ARG A 68 -8.35 -7.85 -12.34
C ARG A 68 -9.41 -8.11 -11.27
N ILE A 69 -10.38 -8.98 -11.56
CA ILE A 69 -11.43 -9.36 -10.60
C ILE A 69 -10.84 -10.12 -9.43
N PHE A 70 -9.97 -11.11 -9.66
CA PHE A 70 -9.31 -11.86 -8.60
C PHE A 70 -8.39 -10.98 -7.74
N ALA A 71 -7.65 -10.05 -8.34
CA ALA A 71 -6.83 -9.08 -7.60
C ALA A 71 -7.70 -8.17 -6.72
N GLY A 72 -8.82 -7.65 -7.26
CA GLY A 72 -9.79 -6.87 -6.51
C GLY A 72 -10.45 -7.67 -5.38
N ALA A 73 -10.79 -8.94 -5.63
CA ALA A 73 -11.38 -9.84 -4.64
C ALA A 73 -10.40 -10.15 -3.49
N GLY A 74 -9.12 -10.39 -3.80
CA GLY A 74 -8.09 -10.57 -2.78
C GLY A 74 -7.89 -9.31 -1.94
N PHE A 75 -7.85 -8.14 -2.57
CA PHE A 75 -7.76 -6.86 -1.86
C PHE A 75 -8.98 -6.58 -0.98
N PHE A 76 -10.18 -6.87 -1.49
CA PHE A 76 -11.42 -6.79 -0.72
C PHE A 76 -11.41 -7.73 0.48
N TRP A 77 -10.94 -8.96 0.31
CA TRP A 77 -10.78 -9.91 1.41
C TRP A 77 -9.82 -9.37 2.49
N LEU A 78 -8.68 -8.81 2.10
CA LEU A 78 -7.74 -8.19 3.05
C LEU A 78 -8.36 -7.02 3.83
N LEU A 79 -9.20 -6.21 3.17
CA LEU A 79 -9.94 -5.12 3.84
C LEU A 79 -10.89 -5.66 4.92
N LEU A 80 -11.57 -6.80 4.65
CA LEU A 80 -12.42 -7.43 5.66
C LEU A 80 -11.60 -7.89 6.87
N TRP A 81 -10.44 -8.52 6.65
CA TRP A 81 -9.55 -8.92 7.75
C TRP A 81 -9.07 -7.72 8.57
N PHE A 82 -8.74 -6.61 7.91
CA PHE A 82 -8.39 -5.36 8.60
C PHE A 82 -9.56 -4.82 9.44
N ALA A 83 -10.77 -4.77 8.87
CA ALA A 83 -11.95 -4.27 9.56
C ALA A 83 -12.29 -5.13 10.79
N VAL A 84 -12.23 -6.46 10.66
CA VAL A 84 -12.45 -7.39 11.77
C VAL A 84 -11.38 -7.17 12.84
N THR A 85 -10.10 -7.12 12.46
CA THR A 85 -8.98 -6.92 13.41
C THR A 85 -9.11 -5.60 14.16
N LEU A 86 -9.42 -4.50 13.46
CA LEU A 86 -9.58 -3.18 14.09
C LEU A 86 -10.77 -3.17 15.05
N THR A 87 -11.87 -3.79 14.66
CA THR A 87 -13.06 -3.96 15.51
C THR A 87 -12.72 -4.75 16.77
N ASP A 88 -11.91 -5.81 16.64
CA ASP A 88 -11.43 -6.60 17.77
C ASP A 88 -10.61 -5.75 18.76
N TYR A 89 -9.69 -4.91 18.25
CA TYR A 89 -8.91 -3.98 19.08
C TYR A 89 -9.79 -2.91 19.76
N LEU A 90 -10.75 -2.34 19.03
CA LEU A 90 -11.64 -1.29 19.55
C LEU A 90 -12.64 -1.83 20.58
N THR A 91 -13.07 -3.08 20.44
CA THR A 91 -14.08 -3.71 21.29
C THR A 91 -13.47 -4.44 22.49
N ARG A 92 -12.12 -4.58 22.53
CA ARG A 92 -11.44 -5.15 23.70
C ARG A 92 -11.77 -4.34 24.95
N PRO A 93 -12.45 -4.93 25.96
CA PRO A 93 -12.67 -4.26 27.23
C PRO A 93 -11.30 -4.06 27.88
N HIS A 94 -10.99 -2.82 28.25
CA HIS A 94 -9.83 -2.48 29.08
C HIS A 94 -10.12 -2.90 30.52
N LEU A 95 -10.21 -4.21 30.76
CA LEU A 95 -10.51 -4.77 32.08
C LEU A 95 -9.22 -4.78 32.93
N TYR A 96 -8.97 -3.62 33.53
CA TYR A 96 -8.26 -3.28 34.76
C TYR A 96 -7.01 -4.10 35.15
N LEU A 97 -5.83 -3.51 34.97
CA LEU A 97 -4.73 -3.67 35.92
C LEU A 97 -4.35 -2.28 36.46
N THR A 98 -4.88 -2.00 37.65
CA THR A 98 -4.18 -1.26 38.72
C THR A 98 -2.94 -2.02 39.16
#